data_AF-A0AAV1KUV4-F1
#
_entry.id   AF-A0AAV1KUV4-F1
#
_cell.length_a   1.000
_cell.length_b   1.000
_cell.length_c   1.000
_cell.angle_alpha   90.00
_cell.angle_beta   90.00
_cell.angle_gamma   90.00
#
_symmetry.space_group_name_H-M   'P 1'
#
loop_
_entity.id
_entity.type
_entity.pdbx_description
1 polymer ?
#
loop_
_entity_poly.entity_id
_entity_poly.type
_entity_poly.pdbx_seq_one_letter_code
_entity_poly.pdbx_strand_id
1 'polypeptide(L)'
;MRGEKSGVQKRILEINPLAYFLPCGNRSWNLILGDAASSCVQAKSYFGLLQKLYTLFAGSSQRWAILNAHVKSLSLKPLSETRWECRVASVKAVKYQLSDICDALKDLAENTTDCQLVSECHSIENEITTYEFVVSLVIWYDILTKINVISKMWQNEHMHLDVAIQHLDAFTNWLDNYRENGFQSSLVTAREIAEKNDIDKQFKEVRRRR
;
A
#
# COMPACT_ATOMS: atom_id res chain seq x y z
N MET A 1 -8.97 13.80 17.34
CA MET A 1 -10.16 14.67 17.30
C MET A 1 -9.75 16.11 17.56
N ARG A 2 -9.45 16.86 16.49
CA ARG A 2 -9.30 18.32 16.51
C ARG A 2 -10.62 18.85 15.95
N GLY A 3 -11.54 19.25 16.82
CA GLY A 3 -12.88 19.65 16.42
C GLY A 3 -13.28 20.91 17.14
N GLU A 4 -13.38 22.00 16.40
CA GLU A 4 -13.63 23.35 16.93
C GLU A 4 -15.06 23.52 17.47
N LYS A 5 -16.03 22.76 16.93
CA LYS A 5 -17.44 22.91 17.26
C LYS A 5 -17.91 21.97 18.37
N SER A 6 -17.51 20.70 18.31
CA SER A 6 -17.94 19.64 19.24
C SER A 6 -16.86 18.58 19.50
N GLY A 7 -15.60 18.87 19.14
CA GLY A 7 -14.51 17.92 19.33
C GLY A 7 -14.04 17.82 20.78
N VAL A 8 -13.36 16.72 21.10
CA VAL A 8 -12.77 16.47 22.43
C VAL A 8 -11.90 17.63 22.90
N GLN A 9 -11.12 18.25 21.99
CA GLN A 9 -10.33 19.44 22.30
C GLN A 9 -11.18 20.57 22.89
N LYS A 10 -12.32 20.90 22.27
CA LYS A 10 -13.19 21.97 22.75
C LYS A 10 -13.76 21.66 24.14
N ARG A 11 -14.24 20.44 24.34
CA ARG A 11 -14.79 19.99 25.63
C ARG A 11 -13.75 20.07 26.76
N ILE A 12 -12.48 19.75 26.47
CA ILE A 12 -11.39 19.89 27.44
C ILE A 12 -11.12 21.37 27.75
N LEU A 13 -11.09 22.23 26.73
CA LEU A 13 -10.88 23.67 26.91
C LEU A 13 -12.04 24.37 27.65
N GLU A 14 -13.27 23.89 27.49
CA GLU A 14 -14.45 24.35 28.26
C GLU A 14 -14.30 24.04 29.75
N ILE A 15 -13.65 22.93 30.11
CA ILE A 15 -13.38 22.55 31.52
C ILE A 15 -12.14 23.28 32.05
N ASN A 16 -11.08 23.36 31.24
CA ASN A 16 -9.84 24.02 31.60
C ASN A 16 -9.30 24.86 30.42
N PRO A 17 -9.52 26.18 30.44
CA PRO A 17 -9.04 27.08 29.39
C PRO A 17 -7.52 27.15 29.25
N LEU A 18 -6.77 26.74 30.28
CA LEU A 18 -5.30 26.72 30.29
C LEU A 18 -4.71 25.42 29.73
N ALA A 19 -5.55 24.45 29.34
CA ALA A 19 -5.07 23.20 28.78
C ALA A 19 -4.40 23.42 27.41
N TYR A 20 -3.20 22.90 27.23
CA TYR A 20 -2.49 22.93 25.95
C TYR A 20 -2.91 21.74 25.08
N PHE A 21 -3.30 22.01 23.84
CA PHE A 21 -3.56 20.98 22.85
C PHE A 21 -2.35 20.79 21.94
N LEU A 22 -1.80 19.57 21.92
CA LEU A 22 -0.75 19.16 21.00
C LEU A 22 -1.31 18.18 19.96
N PRO A 23 -1.19 18.48 18.65
CA PRO A 23 -1.60 17.54 17.61
C PRO A 23 -0.69 16.30 17.62
N CYS A 24 -1.28 15.13 17.41
CA CYS A 24 -0.53 13.87 17.35
C CYS A 24 0.32 13.81 16.08
N GLY A 25 1.65 13.71 16.24
CA GLY A 25 2.60 13.58 15.13
C GLY A 25 2.29 12.41 14.20
N ASN A 26 1.98 11.23 14.75
CA ASN A 26 1.58 10.05 13.95
C ASN A 26 0.33 10.30 13.12
N ARG A 27 -0.64 11.05 13.65
CA ARG A 27 -1.85 11.38 12.89
C ARG A 27 -1.52 12.34 11.74
N SER A 28 -0.71 13.36 11.99
CA SER A 28 -0.27 14.31 10.96
C SER A 28 0.54 13.60 9.88
N TRP A 29 1.47 12.74 10.27
CA TRP A 29 2.26 11.88 9.39
C TRP A 29 1.38 11.03 8.48
N ASN A 30 0.40 10.34 9.07
CA ASN A 30 -0.54 9.52 8.32
C ASN A 30 -1.35 10.31 7.29
N LEU A 31 -1.80 11.52 7.63
CA LEU A 31 -2.54 12.39 6.72
C LEU A 31 -1.67 12.85 5.54
N ILE A 32 -0.45 13.32 5.82
CA ILE A 32 0.51 13.76 4.79
C ILE A 32 0.77 12.63 3.79
N LEU A 33 0.98 11.40 4.26
CA LEU A 33 1.22 10.26 3.40
C LEU A 33 0.00 9.88 2.55
N GLY A 34 -1.19 9.90 3.15
CA GLY A 34 -2.45 9.65 2.44
C GLY A 34 -2.71 10.69 1.35
N ASP A 35 -2.48 11.97 1.65
CA ASP A 35 -2.64 13.08 0.71
C ASP A 35 -1.60 13.00 -0.41
N ALA A 36 -0.34 12.73 -0.08
CA ALA A 36 0.74 12.55 -1.06
C ALA A 36 0.45 11.41 -2.03
N ALA A 37 0.05 10.24 -1.54
CA ALA A 37 -0.32 9.12 -2.39
C ALA A 37 -1.58 9.44 -3.23
N SER A 38 -2.54 10.16 -2.67
CA SER A 38 -3.76 10.58 -3.38
C SER A 38 -3.50 11.66 -4.43
N SER A 39 -2.38 12.39 -4.36
CA SER A 39 -2.03 13.39 -5.38
C SER A 39 -1.61 12.76 -6.72
N CYS A 40 -1.23 11.48 -6.73
CA CYS A 40 -0.72 10.77 -7.90
C CYS A 40 -1.77 9.79 -8.46
N VAL A 41 -2.08 9.91 -9.76
CA VAL A 41 -3.06 9.04 -10.42
C VAL A 41 -2.58 7.59 -10.46
N GLN A 42 -1.30 7.37 -10.78
CA GLN A 42 -0.69 6.04 -10.82
C GLN A 42 -0.74 5.36 -9.44
N ALA A 43 -0.49 6.12 -8.37
CA ALA A 43 -0.59 5.63 -7.00
C ALA A 43 -2.03 5.24 -6.64
N LYS A 44 -3.01 6.09 -6.99
CA LYS A 44 -4.43 5.80 -6.80
C LYS A 44 -4.85 4.52 -7.52
N SER A 45 -4.48 4.36 -8.78
CA SER A 45 -4.77 3.15 -9.56
C SER A 45 -4.13 1.91 -8.94
N TYR A 46 -2.85 1.98 -8.56
CA TYR A 46 -2.12 0.88 -7.93
C TYR A 46 -2.78 0.42 -6.62
N PHE A 47 -3.05 1.35 -5.70
CA PHE A 47 -3.72 1.00 -4.44
C PHE A 47 -5.18 0.58 -4.66
N GLY A 48 -5.87 1.14 -5.66
CA GLY A 48 -7.20 0.69 -6.06
C GLY A 48 -7.21 -0.78 -6.47
N LEU A 49 -6.23 -1.21 -7.28
CA LEU A 49 -6.09 -2.59 -7.71
C LEU A 49 -5.77 -3.54 -6.54
N LEU A 50 -4.88 -3.15 -5.62
CA LEU A 50 -4.61 -3.93 -4.41
C LEU A 50 -5.86 -4.12 -3.56
N GLN A 51 -6.67 -3.07 -3.42
CA GLN A 51 -7.93 -3.16 -2.68
C GLN A 51 -8.94 -4.04 -3.41
N LYS A 52 -9.03 -3.93 -4.74
CA LYS A 52 -9.91 -4.76 -5.57
C LYS A 52 -9.55 -6.25 -5.42
N LEU A 53 -8.26 -6.58 -5.50
CA LEU A 53 -7.76 -7.94 -5.25
C LEU A 53 -8.18 -8.46 -3.87
N TYR A 54 -8.00 -7.66 -2.82
CA TYR A 54 -8.43 -8.06 -1.47
C TYR A 54 -9.95 -8.28 -1.40
N THR A 55 -10.75 -7.34 -1.91
CA THR A 55 -12.21 -7.40 -1.85
C THR A 55 -12.76 -8.60 -2.62
N LEU A 56 -12.14 -8.98 -3.75
CA LEU A 56 -12.51 -10.16 -4.54
C LEU A 56 -12.52 -11.43 -3.66
N PHE A 57 -11.39 -11.71 -2.99
CA PHE A 57 -11.21 -12.89 -2.15
C PHE A 57 -11.95 -12.78 -0.81
N ALA A 58 -12.00 -11.59 -0.22
CA ALA A 58 -12.72 -11.34 1.04
C ALA A 58 -14.26 -11.36 0.86
N GLY A 59 -14.75 -11.31 -0.38
CA GLY A 59 -16.19 -11.29 -0.68
C GLY A 59 -16.95 -12.56 -0.31
N SER A 60 -16.27 -13.69 -0.09
CA SER A 60 -16.90 -14.94 0.37
C SER A 60 -15.88 -15.84 1.09
N SER A 61 -16.34 -16.59 2.08
CA SER A 61 -15.52 -17.58 2.80
C SER A 61 -14.95 -18.66 1.87
N GLN A 62 -15.68 -19.04 0.81
CA GLN A 62 -15.21 -19.99 -0.19
C GLN A 62 -14.03 -19.43 -0.99
N ARG A 63 -14.12 -18.17 -1.43
CA ARG A 63 -13.03 -17.49 -2.15
C ARG A 63 -11.81 -17.32 -1.27
N TRP A 64 -12.02 -16.98 0.01
CA TRP A 64 -10.94 -16.91 0.99
C TRP A 64 -10.27 -18.27 1.24
N ALA A 65 -11.04 -19.37 1.22
CA ALA A 65 -10.49 -20.71 1.33
C ALA A 65 -9.61 -21.09 0.13
N ILE A 66 -10.04 -20.75 -1.09
CA ILE A 66 -9.23 -20.89 -2.31
C ILE A 66 -7.92 -20.10 -2.17
N LEU A 67 -7.99 -18.83 -1.75
CA LEU A 67 -6.79 -18.01 -1.53
C LEU A 67 -5.81 -18.68 -0.56
N ASN A 68 -6.28 -19.18 0.59
CA ASN A 68 -5.41 -19.80 1.59
C ASN A 68 -4.86 -21.17 1.16
N ALA A 69 -5.49 -21.85 0.19
CA ALA A 69 -4.97 -23.09 -0.37
C ALA A 69 -3.65 -22.86 -1.11
N HIS A 70 -3.53 -21.71 -1.80
CA HIS A 70 -2.34 -21.29 -2.55
C HIS A 70 -1.40 -20.41 -1.72
N VAL A 71 -1.92 -19.37 -1.07
CA VAL A 71 -1.16 -18.36 -0.32
C VAL A 71 -1.00 -18.76 1.14
N LYS A 72 0.09 -19.46 1.47
CA LYS A 72 0.30 -20.02 2.83
C LYS A 72 1.12 -19.15 3.78
N SER A 73 2.05 -18.33 3.29
CA SER A 73 2.98 -17.60 4.18
C SER A 73 2.43 -16.28 4.74
N LEU A 74 1.88 -15.41 3.89
CA LEU A 74 1.48 -14.05 4.23
C LEU A 74 0.02 -13.84 3.78
N SER A 75 -0.86 -13.69 4.77
CA SER A 75 -2.26 -13.36 4.51
C SER A 75 -2.38 -11.98 3.85
N LEU A 76 -3.15 -11.93 2.76
CA LEU A 76 -3.53 -10.68 2.09
C LEU A 76 -4.29 -9.77 3.06
N LYS A 77 -3.97 -8.47 3.06
CA LYS A 77 -4.56 -7.50 4.00
C LYS A 77 -5.34 -6.40 3.28
N PRO A 78 -6.45 -5.92 3.87
CA PRO A 78 -7.14 -4.74 3.34
C PRO A 78 -6.27 -3.51 3.46
N LEU A 79 -6.49 -2.52 2.60
CA LEU A 79 -5.88 -1.23 2.76
C LEU A 79 -6.60 -0.46 3.87
N SER A 80 -5.84 0.09 4.81
CA SER A 80 -6.40 1.00 5.81
C SER A 80 -6.43 2.43 5.23
N GLU A 81 -7.57 3.10 5.37
CA GLU A 81 -7.70 4.54 5.11
C GLU A 81 -7.13 5.38 6.24
N THR A 82 -7.22 4.88 7.47
CA THR A 82 -6.85 5.63 8.68
C THR A 82 -5.42 5.37 9.16
N ARG A 83 -4.77 4.30 8.67
CA ARG A 83 -3.39 3.88 8.99
C ARG A 83 -2.62 3.48 7.75
N TRP A 84 -2.12 4.47 7.03
CA TRP A 84 -1.38 4.37 5.79
C TRP A 84 -0.13 3.49 5.91
N GLU A 85 0.53 3.50 7.07
CA GLU A 85 1.69 2.65 7.34
C GLU A 85 1.33 1.15 7.28
N CYS A 86 0.09 0.77 7.64
CA CYS A 86 -0.34 -0.63 7.61
C CYS A 86 -0.47 -1.18 6.18
N ARG A 87 -0.50 -0.32 5.16
CA ARG A 87 -0.53 -0.76 3.74
C ARG A 87 0.72 -1.52 3.34
N VAL A 88 1.83 -1.37 4.08
CA VAL A 88 3.05 -2.17 3.87
C VAL A 88 2.76 -3.67 3.95
N ALA A 89 1.82 -4.11 4.80
CA ALA A 89 1.48 -5.52 4.93
C ALA A 89 0.81 -6.07 3.68
N SER A 90 -0.10 -5.29 3.07
CA SER A 90 -0.77 -5.64 1.82
C SER A 90 0.22 -5.73 0.66
N VAL A 91 1.07 -4.71 0.52
CA VAL A 91 2.12 -4.66 -0.52
C VAL A 91 3.12 -5.80 -0.34
N LYS A 92 3.52 -6.09 0.91
CA LYS A 92 4.42 -7.20 1.25
C LYS A 92 3.83 -8.54 0.83
N ALA A 93 2.57 -8.81 1.16
CA ALA A 93 1.93 -10.07 0.81
C ALA A 93 1.94 -10.31 -0.71
N VAL A 94 1.61 -9.29 -1.50
CA VAL A 94 1.61 -9.40 -2.96
C VAL A 94 3.03 -9.54 -3.53
N LYS A 95 4.01 -8.76 -3.03
CA LYS A 95 5.40 -8.80 -3.52
C LYS A 95 6.04 -10.18 -3.42
N TYR A 96 5.81 -10.89 -2.32
CA TYR A 96 6.48 -12.16 -2.07
C TYR A 96 5.68 -13.38 -2.55
N GLN A 97 4.43 -13.21 -2.97
CA GLN A 97 3.53 -14.31 -3.33
C GLN A 97 2.73 -14.02 -4.59
N LEU A 98 3.31 -13.27 -5.53
CA LEU A 98 2.63 -12.87 -6.77
C LEU A 98 2.17 -14.09 -7.58
N SER A 99 3.03 -15.10 -7.75
CA SER A 99 2.69 -16.35 -8.44
C SER A 99 1.52 -17.06 -7.77
N ASP A 100 1.61 -17.30 -6.46
CA ASP A 100 0.55 -17.98 -5.69
C ASP A 100 -0.80 -17.25 -5.81
N ILE A 101 -0.78 -15.92 -5.86
CA ILE A 101 -1.98 -15.11 -6.04
C ILE A 101 -2.54 -15.27 -7.45
N CYS A 102 -1.70 -15.32 -8.48
CA CYS A 102 -2.13 -15.57 -9.86
C CYS A 102 -2.77 -16.96 -9.98
N ASP A 103 -2.17 -17.98 -9.36
CA ASP A 103 -2.71 -19.34 -9.35
C ASP A 103 -4.05 -19.40 -8.61
N ALA A 104 -4.18 -18.68 -7.49
CA ALA A 104 -5.47 -18.55 -6.79
C ALA A 104 -6.55 -17.84 -7.62
N LEU A 105 -6.18 -16.86 -8.45
CA LEU A 105 -7.12 -16.17 -9.35
C LEU A 105 -7.60 -17.09 -10.47
N LYS A 106 -6.70 -17.90 -11.04
CA LYS A 106 -7.05 -18.91 -12.06
C LYS A 106 -7.97 -19.98 -11.49
N ASP A 107 -7.62 -20.53 -10.33
CA ASP A 107 -8.42 -21.53 -9.62
C ASP A 107 -9.82 -20.99 -9.27
N LEU A 108 -9.91 -19.73 -8.85
CA LEU A 108 -11.20 -19.08 -8.61
C LEU A 108 -12.04 -18.92 -9.89
N ALA A 109 -11.40 -18.57 -11.01
CA ALA A 109 -12.06 -18.42 -12.30
C ALA A 109 -12.58 -19.77 -12.86
N GLU A 110 -11.82 -20.85 -12.67
CA GLU A 110 -12.20 -22.19 -13.14
C GLU A 110 -13.34 -22.81 -12.30
N ASN A 111 -13.41 -22.50 -11.01
CA ASN A 111 -14.40 -23.08 -10.09
C ASN A 111 -15.72 -22.30 -10.00
N THR A 112 -15.89 -21.20 -10.73
CA THR A 112 -17.11 -20.38 -10.68
C THR A 112 -17.91 -20.44 -11.98
N THR A 113 -19.24 -20.38 -11.86
CA THR A 113 -20.15 -20.24 -13.01
C THR A 113 -20.55 -18.79 -13.27
N ASP A 114 -20.17 -17.86 -12.39
CA ASP A 114 -20.50 -16.44 -12.52
C ASP A 114 -19.54 -15.75 -13.52
N CYS A 115 -20.06 -15.44 -14.70
CA CYS A 115 -19.31 -14.75 -15.76
C CYS A 115 -18.70 -13.42 -15.31
N GLN A 116 -19.34 -12.69 -14.37
CA GLN A 116 -18.79 -11.44 -13.86
C GLN A 116 -17.55 -11.69 -13.01
N LEU A 117 -17.60 -12.73 -12.17
CA LEU A 117 -16.47 -13.12 -11.33
C LEU A 117 -15.29 -13.63 -12.17
N VAL A 118 -15.56 -14.44 -13.21
CA VAL A 118 -14.52 -14.89 -14.16
C VAL A 118 -13.84 -13.69 -14.82
N SER A 119 -14.62 -12.76 -15.36
CA SER A 119 -14.10 -11.54 -15.99
C SER A 119 -13.29 -10.69 -15.02
N GLU A 120 -13.75 -10.57 -13.77
CA GLU A 120 -13.04 -9.80 -12.75
C GLU A 120 -11.70 -10.46 -12.36
N CYS A 121 -11.65 -11.78 -12.23
CA CYS A 121 -10.41 -12.53 -11.96
C CYS A 121 -9.38 -12.29 -13.07
N HIS A 122 -9.78 -12.46 -14.33
CA HIS A 122 -8.90 -12.20 -15.47
C HIS A 122 -8.47 -10.74 -15.59
N SER A 123 -9.36 -9.79 -15.30
CA SER A 123 -9.01 -8.36 -15.28
C SER A 123 -7.92 -8.08 -14.25
N ILE A 124 -8.07 -8.59 -13.03
CA ILE A 124 -7.10 -8.38 -11.95
C ILE A 124 -5.78 -9.07 -12.30
N GLU A 125 -5.82 -10.32 -12.74
CA GLU A 125 -4.65 -11.10 -13.18
C GLU A 125 -3.86 -10.34 -14.25
N ASN A 126 -4.52 -9.88 -15.31
CA ASN A 126 -3.89 -9.13 -16.41
C ASN A 126 -3.29 -7.79 -15.97
N GLU A 127 -3.80 -7.18 -14.91
CA GLU A 127 -3.26 -5.92 -14.38
C GLU A 127 -2.08 -6.15 -13.44
N ILE A 128 -2.16 -7.14 -12.53
CA ILE A 128 -1.07 -7.44 -11.57
C ILE A 128 0.15 -8.10 -12.24
N THR A 129 -0.04 -8.72 -13.40
CA THR A 129 1.03 -9.31 -14.22
C THR A 129 1.65 -8.33 -15.21
N THR A 130 1.36 -7.03 -15.10
CA THR A 130 2.05 -6.00 -15.91
C THR A 130 3.40 -5.63 -15.32
N TYR A 131 4.37 -5.31 -16.18
CA TYR A 131 5.67 -4.82 -15.71
C TYR A 131 5.52 -3.51 -14.90
N GLU A 132 4.62 -2.62 -15.30
CA GLU A 132 4.26 -1.41 -14.55
C GLU A 132 3.84 -1.72 -13.12
N PHE A 133 3.00 -2.73 -12.93
CA PHE A 133 2.54 -3.13 -11.62
C PHE A 133 3.68 -3.69 -10.78
N VAL A 134 4.51 -4.56 -11.34
CA VAL A 134 5.67 -5.14 -10.64
C VAL A 134 6.66 -4.04 -10.23
N VAL A 135 6.95 -3.08 -11.10
CA VAL A 135 7.81 -1.93 -10.77
C VAL A 135 7.18 -1.09 -9.66
N SER A 136 5.88 -0.79 -9.76
CA SER A 136 5.14 -0.06 -8.72
C SER A 136 5.15 -0.80 -7.38
N LEU A 137 5.01 -2.13 -7.41
CA LEU A 137 5.04 -3.01 -6.25
C LEU A 137 6.38 -2.95 -5.51
N VAL A 138 7.50 -2.93 -6.24
CA VAL A 138 8.84 -2.76 -5.65
C VAL A 138 8.98 -1.36 -5.02
N ILE A 139 8.67 -0.31 -5.79
CA ILE A 139 8.82 1.08 -5.33
C ILE A 139 7.99 1.34 -4.06
N TRP A 140 6.71 0.95 -4.08
CA TRP A 140 5.84 1.15 -2.93
C TRP A 140 6.26 0.32 -1.73
N TYR A 141 6.79 -0.89 -1.93
CA TYR A 141 7.31 -1.69 -0.84
C TYR A 141 8.48 -1.00 -0.14
N ASP A 142 9.43 -0.45 -0.89
CA ASP A 142 10.62 0.18 -0.33
C ASP A 142 10.25 1.46 0.45
N ILE A 143 9.40 2.31 -0.14
CA ILE A 143 8.90 3.53 0.49
C ILE A 143 8.09 3.21 1.76
N LEU A 144 7.10 2.30 1.67
CA LEU A 144 6.24 1.97 2.80
C LEU A 144 6.99 1.26 3.92
N THR A 145 8.05 0.51 3.61
CA THR A 145 8.90 -0.11 4.64
C THR A 145 9.61 0.96 5.47
N LYS A 146 10.18 2.00 4.83
CA LYS A 146 10.79 3.13 5.55
C LYS A 146 9.78 3.91 6.38
N ILE A 147 8.62 4.21 5.79
CA ILE A 147 7.51 4.86 6.50
C ILE A 147 7.10 4.07 7.74
N ASN A 148 6.93 2.75 7.62
CA ASN A 148 6.49 1.90 8.72
C ASN A 148 7.50 1.85 9.87
N VAL A 149 8.80 1.91 9.58
CA VAL A 149 9.83 2.02 10.64
C VAL A 149 9.68 3.33 11.41
N ILE A 150 9.55 4.47 10.71
CA ILE A 150 9.38 5.78 11.34
C ILE A 150 8.09 5.81 12.17
N SER A 151 6.96 5.36 11.59
CA SER A 151 5.68 5.31 12.28
C SER A 151 5.74 4.47 13.56
N LYS A 152 6.45 3.34 13.56
CA LYS A 152 6.63 2.51 14.76
C LYS A 152 7.51 3.18 15.80
N MET A 153 8.59 3.84 15.39
CA MET A 153 9.45 4.61 16.30
C MET A 153 8.63 5.70 17.00
N TRP A 154 7.83 6.45 16.24
CA TRP A 154 7.02 7.54 16.78
C TRP A 154 5.84 7.09 17.64
N GLN A 155 5.52 5.79 17.69
CA GLN A 155 4.54 5.22 18.62
C GLN A 155 5.15 4.91 19.99
N ASN A 156 6.47 5.02 20.16
CA ASN A 156 7.14 4.81 21.44
C ASN A 156 6.78 5.94 22.43
N GLU A 157 6.44 5.59 23.66
CA GLU A 157 6.12 6.52 24.74
C GLU A 157 7.27 7.48 25.08
N HIS A 158 8.51 7.02 24.88
CA HIS A 158 9.73 7.80 25.13
C HIS A 158 10.22 8.55 23.88
N MET A 159 9.37 8.73 22.86
CA MET A 159 9.74 9.49 21.67
C MET A 159 9.92 10.97 21.99
N HIS A 160 11.10 11.51 21.66
CA HIS A 160 11.39 12.93 21.79
C HIS A 160 11.15 13.69 20.47
N LEU A 161 10.72 14.95 20.57
CA LEU A 161 10.32 15.75 19.40
C LEU A 161 11.52 16.10 18.49
N ASP A 162 12.67 16.39 19.07
CA ASP A 162 13.93 16.64 18.35
C ASP A 162 14.37 15.42 17.54
N VAL A 163 14.26 14.23 18.11
CA VAL A 163 14.52 12.95 17.41
C VAL A 163 13.51 12.74 16.27
N ALA A 164 12.23 13.06 16.50
CA ALA A 164 11.23 12.98 15.44
C ALA A 164 11.52 13.92 14.25
N ILE A 165 12.04 15.13 14.51
CA ILE A 165 12.49 16.06 13.46
C ILE A 165 13.66 15.46 12.69
N GLN A 166 14.67 14.91 13.38
CA GLN A 166 15.79 14.23 12.72
C GLN A 166 15.33 13.06 11.85
N HIS A 167 14.32 12.30 12.26
CA HIS A 167 13.73 11.24 11.45
C HIS A 167 13.08 11.79 10.16
N LEU A 168 12.41 12.95 10.22
CA LEU A 168 11.84 13.59 9.02
C LEU A 168 12.91 14.07 8.06
N ASP A 169 13.96 14.70 8.57
CA ASP A 169 15.08 15.18 7.75
C ASP A 169 15.79 14.00 7.07
N ALA A 170 16.07 12.93 7.84
CA ALA A 170 16.66 11.71 7.31
C ALA A 170 15.76 11.04 6.25
N PHE A 171 14.44 11.02 6.45
CA PHE A 171 13.50 10.48 5.48
C PHE A 171 13.40 11.31 4.20
N THR A 172 13.42 12.64 4.33
CA THR A 172 13.41 13.56 3.19
C THR A 172 14.67 13.39 2.34
N ASN A 173 15.84 13.40 2.99
CA ASN A 173 17.12 13.10 2.33
C ASN A 173 17.11 11.72 1.66
N TRP A 174 16.50 10.71 2.31
CA TRP A 174 16.37 9.38 1.72
C TRP A 174 15.48 9.40 0.47
N LEU A 175 14.34 10.12 0.49
CA LEU A 175 13.46 10.26 -0.66
C LEU A 175 14.16 10.96 -1.84
N ASP A 176 14.94 12.00 -1.58
CA ASP A 176 15.70 12.71 -2.62
C ASP A 176 16.72 11.78 -3.29
N ASN A 177 17.50 11.04 -2.49
CA ASN A 177 18.42 10.03 -3.00
C ASN A 177 17.70 8.89 -3.75
N TYR A 178 16.53 8.47 -3.26
CA TYR A 178 15.72 7.43 -3.89
C TYR A 178 15.13 7.90 -5.23
N ARG A 179 14.83 9.20 -5.37
CA ARG A 179 14.36 9.78 -6.61
C ARG A 179 15.44 9.73 -7.71
N GLU A 180 16.70 9.93 -7.35
CA GLU A 180 17.81 9.90 -8.29
C GLU A 180 18.22 8.47 -8.66
N ASN A 181 18.38 7.60 -7.66
CA ASN A 181 19.03 6.30 -7.85
C ASN A 181 18.08 5.11 -7.62
N GLY A 182 17.01 5.33 -6.85
CA GLY A 182 16.08 4.27 -6.43
C GLY A 182 15.31 3.66 -7.60
N PHE A 183 14.93 4.44 -8.61
CA PHE A 183 14.18 3.92 -9.75
C PHE A 183 14.95 2.83 -10.50
N GLN A 184 16.25 3.02 -10.78
CA GLN A 184 17.08 2.02 -11.45
C GLN A 184 17.22 0.75 -10.60
N SER A 185 17.43 0.91 -9.29
CA SER A 185 17.47 -0.22 -8.36
C SER A 185 16.13 -0.98 -8.32
N SER A 186 15.01 -0.26 -8.35
CA SER A 186 13.68 -0.87 -8.40
C SER A 186 13.46 -1.63 -9.71
N LEU A 187 13.95 -1.13 -10.85
CA LEU A 187 13.85 -1.83 -12.13
C LEU A 187 14.61 -3.16 -12.12
N VAL A 188 15.81 -3.20 -11.53
CA VAL A 188 16.60 -4.45 -11.40
C VAL A 188 15.79 -5.47 -10.59
N THR A 189 15.32 -5.08 -9.41
CA THR A 189 14.50 -5.97 -8.55
C THR A 189 13.20 -6.38 -9.25
N ALA A 190 12.55 -5.48 -9.98
CA ALA A 190 11.34 -5.77 -10.72
C ALA A 190 11.57 -6.75 -11.87
N ARG A 191 12.73 -6.70 -12.54
CA ARG A 191 13.12 -7.69 -13.57
C ARG A 191 13.25 -9.07 -12.97
N GLU A 192 13.90 -9.20 -11.82
CA GLU A 192 14.03 -10.50 -11.14
C GLU A 192 12.67 -11.08 -10.74
N ILE A 193 11.75 -10.24 -10.27
CA ILE A 193 10.39 -10.67 -9.95
C ILE A 193 9.66 -11.06 -11.25
N ALA A 194 9.76 -10.25 -12.30
CA ALA A 194 9.10 -10.54 -13.57
C ALA A 194 9.60 -11.85 -14.19
N GLU A 195 10.92 -12.10 -14.18
CA GLU A 195 11.52 -13.35 -14.68
C GLU A 195 11.06 -14.58 -13.91
N LYS A 196 10.94 -14.47 -12.58
CA LYS A 196 10.44 -15.57 -11.74
C LYS A 196 8.96 -15.90 -11.99
N ASN A 197 8.19 -14.95 -12.51
CA ASN A 197 6.75 -15.09 -12.72
C ASN A 197 6.36 -15.13 -14.20
N ASP A 198 7.33 -15.27 -15.11
CA ASP A 198 7.14 -15.27 -16.58
C ASP A 198 6.34 -14.05 -17.10
N ILE A 199 6.61 -12.88 -16.52
CA ILE A 199 5.99 -11.61 -16.89
C ILE A 199 6.86 -10.89 -17.93
N ASP A 200 6.23 -10.37 -18.99
CA ASP A 200 6.92 -9.54 -19.98
C ASP A 200 7.53 -8.30 -19.30
N LYS A 201 8.78 -7.99 -19.65
CA LYS A 201 9.60 -6.94 -19.03
C LYS A 201 9.48 -5.60 -19.74
N GLN A 202 8.45 -5.44 -20.57
CA GLN A 202 8.21 -4.22 -21.34
C GLN A 202 7.08 -3.40 -20.73
N PHE A 203 7.25 -2.08 -20.78
CA PHE A 203 6.18 -1.16 -20.49
C PHE A 203 5.18 -1.16 -21.65
N LYS A 204 3.88 -1.16 -21.35
CA LYS A 204 2.81 -1.03 -22.33
C LYS A 204 2.97 0.28 -23.09
N GLU A 205 3.13 0.18 -24.41
CA GLU A 205 3.12 1.35 -25.27
C GLU A 205 1.72 1.99 -25.30
N VAL A 206 1.55 3.12 -24.61
CA VAL A 206 0.32 3.90 -24.71
C VAL A 206 0.34 4.65 -26.05
N ARG A 207 -0.45 4.19 -27.02
CA ARG A 207 -0.72 4.96 -28.24
C ARG A 207 -1.30 6.32 -27.85
N ARG A 208 -0.53 7.40 -28.04
CA ARG A 208 -1.05 8.76 -27.95
C ARG A 208 -2.11 8.93 -29.04
N ARG A 209 -3.38 9.00 -28.64
CA ARG A 209 -4.45 9.45 -29.55
C ARG A 209 -4.13 10.89 -29.93
N ARG A 210 -3.87 11.10 -31.22
CA ARG A 210 -3.73 12.44 -31.82
C ARG A 210 -5.08 13.15 -31.83
#